data_AF-A0A363TRM3-F1
#
_entry.id   AF-A0A363TRM3-F1
#
_cell.length_a   1.000
_cell.length_b   1.000
_cell.length_c   1.000
_cell.angle_alpha   90.00
_cell.angle_beta   90.00
_cell.angle_gamma   90.00
#
_symmetry.space_group_name_H-M   'P 1'
#
loop_
_entity.id
_entity.type
_entity.pdbx_description
1 polymer ?
#
loop_
_entity_poly.entity_id
_entity_poly.type
_entity_poly.pdbx_seq_one_letter_code
_entity_poly.pdbx_strand_id
1 'polypeptide(L)'
;MKLFSKLFKRGPDDPAAEIIAWLSDKSLDDRRIVAGILYGGLHSLKIWKWVLSQPDCDVGTASMLLWQMGRPDIVIKNESTHRPVDIDVRRELVRFVSERWKENLFADAVFEFDPREEAKSYRRELKKKGLQGQDPLGLPDEAWKPIIGRRPVGSKVAELEPARFMDGVLGALRLADLAAIDPQQWEPIRRRSLGLD
;
A
#
# COMPACT_ATOMS: atom_id res chain seq x y z
N MET A 1 3.91 -38.12 5.58
CA MET A 1 3.51 -36.80 5.05
C MET A 1 2.28 -36.24 5.79
N LYS A 2 2.46 -35.67 6.99
CA LYS A 2 1.38 -35.02 7.79
C LYS A 2 1.84 -33.70 8.45
N LEU A 3 2.86 -33.03 7.90
CA LEU A 3 3.41 -31.80 8.50
C LEU A 3 2.78 -30.50 7.99
N PHE A 4 2.07 -30.50 6.85
CA PHE A 4 1.57 -29.26 6.26
C PHE A 4 0.11 -28.93 6.61
N SER A 5 -0.69 -29.86 7.14
CA SER A 5 -2.10 -29.60 7.46
C SER A 5 -2.36 -29.03 8.86
N LYS A 6 -1.32 -28.89 9.69
CA LYS A 6 -1.41 -28.25 11.02
C LYS A 6 -0.98 -26.78 11.04
N LEU A 7 -0.26 -26.30 10.03
CA LEU A 7 0.16 -24.90 9.93
C LEU A 7 -0.98 -23.94 9.55
N PHE A 8 -2.13 -24.46 9.08
CA PHE A 8 -3.25 -23.64 8.60
C PHE A 8 -4.54 -23.77 9.45
N LYS A 9 -4.46 -24.26 10.70
CA LYS A 9 -5.63 -24.41 11.59
C LYS A 9 -5.89 -23.24 12.54
N ARG A 10 -5.06 -22.21 12.49
CA ARG A 10 -5.29 -20.91 13.14
C ARG A 10 -4.91 -19.89 12.08
N GLY A 11 -5.88 -19.13 11.56
CA GLY A 11 -5.50 -17.99 10.73
C GLY A 11 -4.74 -16.97 11.59
N PRO A 12 -3.98 -16.07 10.97
CA PRO A 12 -3.09 -15.16 11.68
C PRO A 12 -3.87 -14.18 12.56
N ASP A 13 -3.36 -13.92 13.77
CA ASP A 13 -3.85 -12.84 14.63
C ASP A 13 -3.62 -11.45 13.97
N ASP A 14 -2.64 -11.36 13.06
CA ASP A 14 -2.32 -10.16 12.26
C ASP A 14 -1.82 -10.54 10.84
N PRO A 15 -2.67 -10.50 9.79
CA PRO A 15 -2.29 -10.86 8.42
C PRO A 15 -1.25 -9.91 7.79
N ALA A 16 -1.14 -8.66 8.28
CA ALA A 16 -0.08 -7.76 7.79
C ALA A 16 1.30 -8.19 8.29
N ALA A 17 1.39 -8.68 9.53
CA ALA A 17 2.64 -9.19 10.08
C ALA A 17 3.15 -10.41 9.30
N GLU A 18 2.25 -11.29 8.84
CA GLU A 18 2.61 -12.45 8.02
C GLU A 18 3.16 -12.05 6.64
N ILE A 19 2.52 -11.09 5.95
CA ILE A 19 3.05 -10.57 4.69
C ILE A 19 4.41 -9.90 4.90
N ILE A 20 4.58 -9.10 5.96
CA ILE A 20 5.85 -8.45 6.27
C ILE A 20 6.95 -9.50 6.55
N ALA A 21 6.65 -10.52 7.34
CA ALA A 21 7.59 -11.60 7.61
C ALA A 21 7.99 -12.32 6.31
N TRP A 22 7.03 -12.62 5.44
CA TRP A 22 7.29 -13.24 4.14
C TRP A 22 8.07 -12.32 3.20
N LEU A 23 7.88 -11.00 3.24
CA LEU A 23 8.61 -10.01 2.43
C LEU A 23 10.03 -9.72 2.91
N SER A 24 10.35 -10.07 4.16
CA SER A 24 11.60 -9.66 4.81
C SER A 24 12.86 -10.17 4.09
N ASP A 25 12.81 -11.38 3.52
CA ASP A 25 13.88 -12.02 2.76
C ASP A 25 13.71 -11.90 1.23
N LYS A 26 12.73 -11.12 0.77
CA LYS A 26 12.39 -10.98 -0.65
C LYS A 26 13.12 -9.83 -1.31
N SER A 27 13.21 -9.93 -2.64
CA SER A 27 13.83 -8.90 -3.46
C SER A 27 13.02 -7.60 -3.44
N LEU A 28 13.68 -6.50 -3.82
CA LEU A 28 13.02 -5.22 -4.01
C LEU A 28 11.89 -5.30 -5.06
N ASP A 29 12.05 -6.10 -6.13
CA ASP A 29 10.99 -6.37 -7.12
C ASP A 29 9.75 -6.99 -6.48
N ASP A 30 9.92 -8.04 -5.68
CA ASP A 30 8.82 -8.72 -5.01
C ASP A 30 8.10 -7.78 -4.04
N ARG A 31 8.84 -7.01 -3.25
CA ARG A 31 8.29 -6.02 -2.32
C ARG A 31 7.48 -4.97 -3.05
N ARG A 32 7.98 -4.43 -4.17
CA ARG A 32 7.27 -3.45 -5.00
C ARG A 32 6.00 -4.06 -5.58
N ILE A 33 6.08 -5.25 -6.16
CA ILE A 33 4.93 -5.93 -6.78
C ILE A 33 3.84 -6.17 -5.74
N VAL A 34 4.20 -6.72 -4.59
CA VAL A 34 3.25 -6.98 -3.50
C VAL A 34 2.63 -5.69 -3.00
N ALA A 35 3.44 -4.65 -2.78
CA ALA A 35 2.93 -3.34 -2.38
C ALA A 35 1.94 -2.76 -3.42
N GLY A 36 2.16 -3.00 -4.71
CA GLY A 36 1.31 -2.56 -5.82
C GLY A 36 -0.02 -3.30 -5.99
N ILE A 37 -0.19 -4.48 -5.38
CA ILE A 37 -1.44 -5.26 -5.47
C ILE A 37 -2.31 -5.20 -4.21
N LEU A 38 -1.81 -4.61 -3.12
CA LEU A 38 -2.56 -4.46 -1.87
C LEU A 38 -3.72 -3.46 -2.02
N TYR A 39 -4.83 -3.75 -1.33
CA TYR A 39 -6.04 -2.92 -1.31
C TYR A 39 -5.98 -1.89 -0.18
N GLY A 40 -6.36 -0.62 -0.43
CA GLY A 40 -6.30 0.47 0.57
C GLY A 40 -7.10 0.23 1.85
N GLY A 41 -6.42 -0.27 2.88
CA GLY A 41 -6.96 -0.54 4.21
C GLY A 41 -5.87 -0.42 5.29
N LEU A 42 -6.25 -0.59 6.56
CA LEU A 42 -5.36 -0.39 7.72
C LEU A 42 -4.15 -1.32 7.70
N HIS A 43 -4.38 -2.59 7.35
CA HIS A 43 -3.33 -3.59 7.29
C HIS A 43 -2.40 -3.34 6.09
N SER A 44 -2.96 -2.92 4.94
CA SER A 44 -2.14 -2.51 3.78
C SER A 44 -1.25 -1.31 4.11
N LEU A 45 -1.75 -0.33 4.88
CA LEU A 45 -0.93 0.79 5.33
C LEU A 45 0.30 0.33 6.11
N LYS A 46 0.13 -0.63 7.01
CA LYS A 46 1.24 -1.21 7.78
C LYS A 46 2.30 -1.82 6.87
N ILE A 47 1.88 -2.58 5.85
CA ILE A 47 2.80 -3.20 4.88
C ILE A 47 3.47 -2.12 4.01
N TRP A 48 2.71 -1.14 3.49
CA TRP A 48 3.26 -0.06 2.69
C TRP A 48 4.30 0.76 3.45
N LYS A 49 4.02 1.16 4.70
CA LYS A 49 4.98 1.87 5.55
C LYS A 49 6.22 1.02 5.80
N TRP A 50 6.07 -0.29 6.01
CA TRP A 50 7.22 -1.18 6.16
C TRP A 50 8.07 -1.24 4.88
N VAL A 51 7.47 -1.40 3.70
CA VAL A 51 8.19 -1.39 2.40
C VAL A 51 8.93 -0.07 2.22
N LEU A 52 8.26 1.06 2.45
CA LEU A 52 8.81 2.41 2.35
C LEU A 52 9.91 2.72 3.38
N SER A 53 9.98 1.94 4.46
CA SER A 53 11.01 2.10 5.50
C SER A 53 12.26 1.27 5.23
N GLN A 54 12.25 0.39 4.21
CA GLN A 54 13.43 -0.41 3.90
C GLN A 54 14.55 0.47 3.35
N PRO A 55 15.82 0.23 3.73
CA PRO A 55 16.96 1.03 3.25
C PRO A 55 17.14 1.00 1.73
N ASP A 56 16.69 -0.07 1.08
CA ASP A 56 16.75 -0.27 -0.37
C ASP A 56 15.48 0.20 -1.11
N CYS A 57 14.53 0.83 -0.42
CA CYS A 57 13.34 1.37 -1.06
C CYS A 57 13.70 2.56 -1.94
N ASP A 58 13.52 2.40 -3.25
CA ASP A 58 13.86 3.42 -4.23
C ASP A 58 12.78 4.49 -4.42
N VAL A 59 13.19 5.66 -4.89
CA VAL A 59 12.26 6.77 -5.23
C VAL A 59 11.18 6.36 -6.24
N GLY A 60 11.46 5.41 -7.14
CA GLY A 60 10.47 4.88 -8.06
C GLY A 60 9.32 4.15 -7.36
N THR A 61 9.62 3.38 -6.31
CA THR A 61 8.62 2.67 -5.49
C THR A 61 7.88 3.61 -4.57
N ALA A 62 8.58 4.57 -3.99
CA ALA A 62 7.95 5.64 -3.21
C ALA A 62 6.94 6.44 -4.06
N SER A 63 7.30 6.79 -5.29
CA SER A 63 6.42 7.55 -6.21
C SER A 63 5.17 6.75 -6.58
N MET A 64 5.34 5.48 -6.94
CA MET A 64 4.22 4.59 -7.23
C MET A 64 3.24 4.52 -6.06
N LEU A 65 3.74 4.29 -4.84
CA LEU A 65 2.87 4.19 -3.66
C LEU A 65 2.22 5.53 -3.31
N LEU A 66 2.93 6.65 -3.42
CA LEU A 66 2.36 7.98 -3.22
C LEU A 66 1.17 8.21 -4.16
N TRP A 67 1.37 8.02 -5.46
CA TRP A 67 0.39 8.41 -6.46
C TRP A 67 -0.73 7.40 -6.65
N GLN A 68 -0.46 6.10 -6.60
CA GLN A 68 -1.46 5.06 -6.85
C GLN A 68 -2.20 4.61 -5.60
N MET A 69 -1.51 4.56 -4.46
CA MET A 69 -2.09 4.11 -3.19
C MET A 69 -2.46 5.28 -2.29
N GLY A 70 -1.55 6.25 -2.13
CA GLY A 70 -1.80 7.47 -1.34
C GLY A 70 -2.88 8.36 -1.96
N ARG A 71 -3.04 8.34 -3.28
CA ARG A 71 -4.10 9.05 -4.04
C ARG A 71 -4.33 10.47 -3.52
N PRO A 72 -3.35 11.39 -3.67
CA PRO A 72 -3.46 12.78 -3.19
C PRO A 72 -4.73 13.50 -3.69
N ASP A 73 -5.21 13.15 -4.89
CA ASP A 73 -6.47 13.63 -5.47
C ASP A 73 -7.68 13.28 -4.60
N ILE A 74 -7.75 12.05 -4.10
CA ILE A 74 -8.82 11.58 -3.23
C ILE A 74 -8.71 12.26 -1.86
N VAL A 75 -7.49 12.41 -1.31
CA VAL A 75 -7.27 13.06 -0.01
C VAL A 75 -7.81 14.50 -0.04
N ILE A 76 -7.42 15.29 -1.05
CA ILE A 76 -7.88 16.66 -1.18
C ILE A 76 -9.36 16.74 -1.50
N LYS A 77 -9.88 15.91 -2.42
CA LYS A 77 -11.32 15.90 -2.75
C LYS A 77 -12.21 15.74 -1.51
N ASN A 78 -11.75 15.00 -0.50
CA ASN A 78 -12.54 14.56 0.63
C ASN A 78 -12.21 15.24 1.96
N GLU A 79 -11.30 16.21 1.95
CA GLU A 79 -10.80 16.93 3.15
C GLU A 79 -11.90 17.54 4.03
N SER A 80 -13.05 17.90 3.46
CA SER A 80 -14.16 18.59 4.14
C SER A 80 -15.32 17.68 4.56
N THR A 81 -15.21 16.37 4.33
CA THR A 81 -16.29 15.42 4.60
C THR A 81 -15.83 14.42 5.67
N HIS A 82 -16.58 14.26 6.76
CA HIS A 82 -16.39 13.15 7.70
C HIS A 82 -16.46 11.85 6.91
N ARG A 83 -15.32 11.21 6.67
CA ARG A 83 -15.21 10.12 5.69
C ARG A 83 -14.47 8.90 6.25
N PRO A 84 -14.72 7.72 5.63
CA PRO A 84 -14.32 6.41 6.14
C PRO A 84 -12.81 6.24 6.30
N VAL A 85 -12.43 5.26 7.11
CA VAL A 85 -11.06 4.79 7.45
C VAL A 85 -10.08 4.80 6.26
N ASP A 86 -10.54 4.48 5.04
CA ASP A 86 -9.69 4.49 3.82
C ASP A 86 -9.09 5.88 3.52
N ILE A 87 -9.79 6.98 3.82
CA ILE A 87 -9.25 8.33 3.60
C ILE A 87 -8.12 8.66 4.56
N ASP A 88 -8.26 8.27 5.83
CA ASP A 88 -7.21 8.49 6.83
C ASP A 88 -5.97 7.64 6.52
N VAL A 89 -6.17 6.39 6.06
CA VAL A 89 -5.10 5.53 5.57
C VAL A 89 -4.31 6.20 4.43
N ARG A 90 -5.03 6.72 3.42
CA ARG A 90 -4.43 7.43 2.29
C ARG A 90 -3.68 8.69 2.73
N ARG A 91 -4.30 9.50 3.59
CA ARG A 91 -3.68 10.72 4.13
C ARG A 91 -2.40 10.39 4.89
N GLU A 92 -2.42 9.35 5.73
CA GLU A 92 -1.26 8.92 6.48
C GLU A 92 -0.14 8.42 5.57
N LEU A 93 -0.46 7.65 4.52
CA LEU A 93 0.52 7.22 3.54
C LEU A 93 1.15 8.39 2.80
N VAL A 94 0.34 9.35 2.33
CA VAL A 94 0.86 10.56 1.66
C VAL A 94 1.81 11.32 2.57
N ARG A 95 1.41 11.56 3.83
CA ARG A 95 2.26 12.24 4.81
C ARG A 95 3.58 11.50 5.00
N PHE A 96 3.52 10.18 5.23
CA PHE A 96 4.69 9.35 5.49
C PHE A 96 5.69 9.37 4.33
N VAL A 97 5.20 9.23 3.09
CA VAL A 97 6.08 9.29 1.91
C VAL A 97 6.69 10.67 1.76
N SER A 98 5.90 11.74 1.88
CA SER A 98 6.37 13.12 1.73
C SER A 98 7.43 13.51 2.76
N GLU A 99 7.27 13.09 4.02
CA GLU A 99 8.26 13.34 5.09
C GLU A 99 9.58 12.64 4.78
N ARG A 100 9.56 11.33 4.49
CA ARG A 100 10.77 10.59 4.14
C ARG A 100 11.46 11.11 2.89
N TRP A 101 10.69 11.58 1.91
CA TRP A 101 11.24 12.14 0.69
C TRP A 101 12.00 13.44 0.97
N LYS A 102 11.44 14.33 1.80
CA LYS A 102 12.09 15.59 2.20
C LYS A 102 13.39 15.36 2.98
N GLU A 103 13.45 14.26 3.73
CA GLU A 103 14.64 13.83 4.47
C GLU A 103 15.65 13.05 3.60
N ASN A 104 15.37 12.88 2.30
CA ASN A 104 16.20 12.14 1.36
C ASN A 104 16.49 10.68 1.82
N LEU A 105 15.49 10.01 2.37
CA LEU A 105 15.60 8.65 2.92
C LEU A 105 15.25 7.52 1.94
N PHE A 106 15.09 7.83 0.66
CA PHE A 106 14.88 6.84 -0.39
C PHE A 106 16.16 6.62 -1.18
N ALA A 107 16.39 5.38 -1.60
CA ALA A 107 17.49 5.03 -2.47
C ALA A 107 17.28 5.60 -3.89
N ASP A 108 18.37 5.63 -4.66
CA ASP A 108 18.34 6.00 -6.07
C ASP A 108 17.35 5.16 -6.87
N ALA A 109 16.81 5.77 -7.92
CA ALA A 109 15.78 5.14 -8.75
C ALA A 109 16.26 3.80 -9.34
N VAL A 110 15.59 2.72 -8.93
CA VAL A 110 15.73 1.42 -9.56
C VAL A 110 14.60 1.23 -10.56
N PHE A 111 13.37 1.60 -10.18
CA PHE A 111 12.20 1.42 -11.02
C PHE A 111 11.68 2.70 -11.65
N GLU A 112 11.16 2.56 -12.87
CA GLU A 112 10.42 3.65 -13.50
C GLU A 112 9.06 3.87 -12.83
N PHE A 113 8.64 5.13 -12.80
CA PHE A 113 7.27 5.51 -12.51
C PHE A 113 6.96 6.87 -13.15
N ASP A 114 5.84 6.96 -13.86
CA ASP A 114 5.39 8.20 -14.49
C ASP A 114 4.15 8.73 -13.76
N PRO A 115 4.27 9.78 -12.92
CA PRO A 115 3.18 10.29 -12.12
C PRO A 115 2.24 11.21 -12.91
N ARG A 116 2.46 11.47 -14.20
CA ARG A 116 1.81 12.58 -14.92
C ARG A 116 0.28 12.45 -14.97
N GLU A 117 -0.26 11.24 -15.11
CA GLU A 117 -1.71 11.04 -15.15
C GLU A 117 -2.37 11.19 -13.77
N GLU A 118 -1.75 10.66 -12.72
CA GLU A 118 -2.19 10.81 -11.34
C GLU A 118 -2.06 12.28 -10.88
N ALA A 119 -0.93 12.93 -11.19
CA ALA A 119 -0.69 14.34 -10.91
C ALA A 119 -1.68 15.26 -11.63
N LYS A 120 -2.10 14.92 -12.86
CA LYS A 120 -3.15 15.65 -13.57
C LYS A 120 -4.48 15.59 -12.84
N SER A 121 -4.82 14.42 -12.28
CA SER A 121 -6.03 14.26 -11.45
C SER A 121 -5.95 15.11 -10.19
N TYR A 122 -4.79 15.12 -9.51
CA TYR A 122 -4.57 15.92 -8.32
C TYR A 122 -4.67 17.44 -8.59
N ARG A 123 -3.98 17.93 -9.64
CA ARG A 123 -4.05 19.33 -10.08
C ARG A 123 -5.46 19.77 -10.42
N ARG A 124 -6.28 18.89 -11.00
CA ARG A 124 -7.69 19.16 -11.27
C ARG A 124 -8.49 19.37 -9.97
N GLU A 125 -8.24 18.58 -8.93
CA GLU A 125 -8.90 18.77 -7.64
C GLU A 125 -8.43 20.04 -6.93
N LEU A 126 -7.13 20.38 -6.99
CA LEU A 126 -6.62 21.67 -6.51
C LEU A 126 -7.31 22.85 -7.21
N LYS A 127 -7.46 22.78 -8.54
CA LYS A 127 -8.17 23.80 -9.32
C LYS A 127 -9.62 23.97 -8.87
N LYS A 128 -10.36 22.87 -8.66
CA LYS A 128 -11.76 22.93 -8.19
C LYS A 128 -11.92 23.60 -6.83
N LYS A 129 -10.88 23.54 -5.99
CA LYS A 129 -10.86 24.15 -4.66
C LYS A 129 -10.26 25.55 -4.62
N GLY A 130 -9.84 26.10 -5.77
CA GLY A 130 -9.18 27.41 -5.83
C GLY A 130 -7.75 27.40 -5.27
N LEU A 131 -7.13 26.23 -5.10
CA LEU A 131 -5.77 26.05 -4.58
C LEU A 131 -4.73 25.93 -5.71
N GLN A 132 -4.95 26.63 -6.83
CA GLN A 132 -4.03 26.54 -7.97
C GLN A 132 -2.67 27.13 -7.58
N GLY A 133 -1.60 26.38 -7.86
CA GLY A 133 -0.24 26.78 -7.48
C GLY A 133 0.07 26.62 -5.99
N GLN A 134 -0.86 26.08 -5.20
CA GLN A 134 -0.62 25.68 -3.82
C GLN A 134 -0.61 24.16 -3.75
N ASP A 135 0.36 23.61 -3.02
CA ASP A 135 0.36 22.20 -2.64
C ASP A 135 0.11 22.08 -1.13
N PRO A 136 -1.14 21.92 -0.69
CA PRO A 136 -1.48 21.76 0.72
C PRO A 136 -0.94 20.48 1.34
N LEU A 137 -0.57 19.47 0.53
CA LEU A 137 0.03 18.22 1.02
C LEU A 137 1.57 18.32 1.07
N GLY A 138 2.13 19.42 0.54
CA GLY A 138 3.55 19.70 0.55
C GLY A 138 4.38 18.58 -0.07
N LEU A 139 3.94 18.04 -1.21
CA LEU A 139 4.69 17.06 -1.98
C LEU A 139 5.96 17.72 -2.55
N PRO A 140 7.11 17.02 -2.55
CA PRO A 140 8.34 17.58 -3.10
C PRO A 140 8.25 17.73 -4.63
N ASP A 141 8.97 18.71 -5.19
CA ASP A 141 8.97 19.02 -6.63
C ASP A 141 9.37 17.82 -7.50
N GLU A 142 10.22 16.94 -6.98
CA GLU A 142 10.67 15.70 -7.61
C GLU A 142 9.54 14.70 -7.78
N ALA A 143 8.57 14.64 -6.87
CA ALA A 143 7.47 13.68 -6.92
C ALA A 143 6.55 13.89 -8.12
N TRP A 144 6.61 15.05 -8.78
CA TRP A 144 5.81 15.40 -9.95
C TRP A 144 6.44 14.99 -11.28
N LYS A 145 7.71 14.58 -11.26
CA LYS A 145 8.50 14.31 -12.46
C LYS A 145 8.51 12.81 -12.75
N PRO A 146 8.54 12.41 -14.03
CA PRO A 146 8.79 11.02 -14.39
C PRO A 146 10.12 10.54 -13.80
N ILE A 147 10.09 9.36 -13.17
CA ILE A 147 11.26 8.68 -12.63
C ILE A 147 11.71 7.66 -13.67
N ILE A 148 12.98 7.75 -14.05
CA ILE A 148 13.61 6.83 -14.99
C ILE A 148 14.17 5.65 -14.20
N GLY A 149 13.89 4.45 -14.69
CA GLY A 149 14.41 3.21 -14.12
C GLY A 149 14.02 2.03 -15.01
N ARG A 150 14.19 0.81 -14.52
CA ARG A 150 13.68 -0.38 -15.21
C ARG A 150 12.23 -0.67 -14.78
N ARG A 151 11.50 -1.43 -15.60
CA ARG A 151 10.26 -2.04 -15.11
C ARG A 151 10.59 -3.10 -14.06
N PRO A 152 9.72 -3.30 -13.05
CA PRO A 152 9.85 -4.47 -12.19
C PRO A 152 9.80 -5.71 -13.07
N VAL A 153 10.83 -6.54 -12.96
CA VAL A 153 10.82 -7.83 -13.62
C VAL A 153 9.97 -8.70 -12.73
N GLY A 154 8.76 -9.02 -13.20
CA GLY A 154 7.92 -9.93 -12.46
C GLY A 154 8.69 -11.22 -12.20
N SER A 155 9.03 -11.50 -10.95
CA SER A 155 8.86 -12.86 -10.48
C SER A 155 7.41 -13.18 -10.83
N LYS A 156 7.20 -14.15 -11.70
CA LYS A 156 5.86 -14.44 -12.21
C LYS A 156 5.03 -14.79 -10.98
N VAL A 157 4.24 -13.84 -10.48
CA VAL A 157 3.39 -14.06 -9.31
C VAL A 157 2.41 -15.21 -9.57
N ALA A 158 2.13 -15.47 -10.85
CA ALA A 158 1.40 -16.63 -11.36
C ALA A 158 2.18 -17.98 -11.36
N GLU A 159 3.52 -17.99 -11.32
CA GLU A 159 4.35 -19.21 -11.19
C GLU A 159 4.85 -19.45 -9.77
N LEU A 160 4.49 -18.56 -8.84
CA LEU A 160 4.69 -18.81 -7.43
C LEU A 160 3.68 -19.90 -6.99
N GLU A 161 4.15 -21.07 -6.56
CA GLU A 161 3.45 -21.89 -5.54
C GLU A 161 2.86 -21.01 -4.39
N PRO A 162 3.50 -19.87 -4.02
CA PRO A 162 2.90 -18.82 -3.21
C PRO A 162 1.62 -18.15 -3.73
N ALA A 163 1.09 -18.39 -4.93
CA ALA A 163 -0.15 -17.77 -5.40
C ALA A 163 -1.33 -18.15 -4.48
N ARG A 164 -1.45 -19.42 -4.08
CA ARG A 164 -2.47 -19.85 -3.11
C ARG A 164 -2.24 -19.26 -1.71
N PHE A 165 -0.98 -19.14 -1.30
CA PHE A 165 -0.62 -18.51 -0.03
C PHE A 165 -0.99 -17.03 -0.04
N MET A 166 -0.56 -16.28 -1.06
CA MET A 166 -0.85 -14.86 -1.23
C MET A 166 -2.35 -14.63 -1.41
N ASP A 167 -3.06 -15.44 -2.19
CA ASP A 167 -4.52 -15.32 -2.30
C ASP A 167 -5.21 -15.52 -0.95
N GLY A 168 -4.77 -16.50 -0.16
CA GLY A 168 -5.26 -16.75 1.19
C GLY A 168 -4.99 -15.60 2.15
N VAL A 169 -3.74 -15.12 2.19
CA VAL A 169 -3.31 -14.06 3.12
C VAL A 169 -3.85 -12.69 2.70
N LEU A 170 -3.95 -12.38 1.40
CA LEU A 170 -4.63 -11.18 0.89
C LEU A 170 -6.13 -11.22 1.19
N GLY A 171 -6.76 -12.41 1.09
CA GLY A 171 -8.14 -12.61 1.51
C GLY A 171 -8.33 -12.35 3.01
N ALA A 172 -7.45 -12.88 3.85
CA ALA A 172 -7.47 -12.65 5.30
C ALA A 172 -7.23 -11.18 5.65
N LEU A 173 -6.28 -10.52 4.98
CA LEU A 173 -5.98 -9.10 5.13
C LEU A 173 -7.21 -8.24 4.79
N ARG A 174 -7.87 -8.52 3.65
CA ARG A 174 -9.09 -7.82 3.26
C ARG A 174 -10.23 -8.01 4.28
N LEU A 175 -10.42 -9.22 4.79
CA LEU A 175 -11.44 -9.49 5.82
C LEU A 175 -11.11 -8.76 7.13
N ALA A 176 -9.84 -8.70 7.52
CA ALA A 176 -9.42 -7.96 8.71
C ALA A 176 -9.66 -6.45 8.57
N ASP A 177 -9.38 -5.87 7.40
CA ASP A 177 -9.69 -4.46 7.11
C ASP A 177 -11.20 -4.18 7.15
N LEU A 178 -12.02 -5.06 6.55
CA LEU A 178 -13.48 -4.91 6.59
C LEU A 178 -14.04 -5.04 8.01
N ALA A 179 -13.51 -5.96 8.81
CA ALA A 179 -13.87 -6.12 10.22
C ALA A 179 -13.48 -4.90 11.08
N ALA A 180 -12.40 -4.20 10.74
CA ALA A 180 -12.04 -2.96 11.41
C ALA A 180 -12.97 -1.79 11.03
N ILE A 181 -13.52 -1.79 9.81
CA ILE A 181 -14.41 -0.72 9.32
C ILE A 181 -15.85 -0.91 9.82
N ASP A 182 -16.38 -2.13 9.72
CA ASP A 182 -17.73 -2.49 10.18
C ASP A 182 -17.70 -3.83 10.93
N PRO A 183 -17.40 -3.80 12.24
CA PRO A 183 -17.26 -5.01 13.04
C PRO A 183 -18.52 -5.87 13.08
N GLN A 184 -19.70 -5.25 13.08
CA GLN A 184 -20.98 -5.97 13.22
C GLN A 184 -21.24 -6.88 12.03
N GLN A 185 -20.89 -6.43 10.82
CA GLN A 185 -21.11 -7.20 9.61
C GLN A 185 -20.02 -8.26 9.38
N TRP A 186 -18.76 -7.94 9.69
CA TRP A 186 -17.62 -8.72 9.19
C TRP A 186 -16.90 -9.57 10.24
N GLU A 187 -16.94 -9.21 11.52
CA GLU A 187 -16.25 -9.97 12.57
C GLU A 187 -16.75 -11.43 12.67
N PRO A 188 -18.06 -11.75 12.53
CA PRO A 188 -18.50 -13.15 12.50
C PRO A 188 -17.94 -13.95 11.31
N ILE A 189 -17.78 -13.32 10.15
CA ILE A 189 -17.20 -13.97 8.96
C ILE A 189 -15.71 -14.22 9.20
N ARG A 190 -15.01 -13.22 9.76
CA ARG A 190 -13.60 -13.32 10.13
C ARG A 190 -13.36 -14.44 11.13
N ARG A 191 -14.10 -14.47 12.24
CA ARG A 191 -13.96 -15.51 13.28
C ARG A 191 -14.17 -16.93 12.73
N ARG A 192 -15.17 -17.16 11.89
CA ARG A 192 -15.36 -18.44 11.18
C ARG A 192 -14.17 -18.81 10.29
N SER A 193 -13.62 -17.84 9.54
CA SER A 193 -12.45 -18.08 8.68
C SER A 193 -11.19 -18.45 9.48
N LEU A 194 -11.11 -18.00 10.74
CA LEU A 194 -10.03 -18.30 11.67
C LEU A 194 -10.25 -19.59 12.48
N GLY A 195 -11.44 -20.21 12.38
CA GLY A 195 -11.82 -21.39 13.17
C GLY A 195 -12.04 -21.09 14.66
N LEU A 196 -12.51 -19.87 14.98
CA LEU A 196 -12.73 -19.39 16.35
C LEU A 196 -14.19 -19.52 16.83
N ASP A 197 -15.06 -20.08 16.00
CA ASP A 197 -16.50 -20.28 16.24
C ASP A 197 -16.89 -21.76 16.16
#